data_AF-A0A8T0FYB6-F1
#
_entry.id   AF-A0A8T0FYB6-F1
#
_cell.length_a   1.000
_cell.length_b   1.000
_cell.length_c   1.000
_cell.angle_alpha   90.00
_cell.angle_beta   90.00
_cell.angle_gamma   90.00
#
_symmetry.space_group_name_H-M   'P 1'
#
loop_
_entity.id
_entity.type
_entity.pdbx_description
1 polymer ?
#
loop_
_entity_poly.entity_id
_entity_poly.type
_entity_poly.pdbx_seq_one_letter_code
_entity_poly.pdbx_strand_id
1 'polypeptide(L)'
;MFSNKEKKSGVQNRKRKLQREEANQKLEGSLNKYLRSTIGLDGQAIEPGPSTSGLEFHNENLSQNENSSEYDQEEATIVPIENLDVAVENSLGNNVISQNEDFDFELKHPATWPDTISIKIRDYLIENGLPRLITKHFPRDNSGRKFSESFYYRTLPNGEKVFRNYLVYSNSRNTVFCFPCKLFSEKHSQLIKDGCNVRAYLIHILKKHESSASHLKHSSKCSELKMSLCNLCTIDAAQQRLYDAEKVYWQSVIERLIYLIQYLARQYLAFRCSSKELYHSDNGNFLRLVETITKFDKIIAEYLHKIQTSQNKKIAHYLGDQIQNEIISIISEVIKKHLLHMIKSSKYYSLILDAIPDVSHTEQLTVVIRFVYKNEETNKVQIEHFLGFQSVENTTGQGLFEFINGHLKSSELNLTDLRGQSYDNGANMKGKHKGLQQKNY
;
A
#
# COMPACT_ATOMS: atom_id res chain seq x y z
N MET A 1 3.71 -58.25 -13.45
CA MET A 1 3.03 -58.69 -14.68
C MET A 1 2.15 -57.55 -15.18
N PHE A 2 2.55 -56.88 -16.26
CA PHE A 2 1.81 -55.75 -16.84
C PHE A 2 0.53 -56.27 -17.52
N SER A 3 -0.64 -55.75 -17.11
CA SER A 3 -1.93 -56.04 -17.73
C SER A 3 -2.07 -55.18 -18.99
N ASN A 4 -1.96 -55.81 -20.16
CA ASN A 4 -2.29 -55.21 -21.44
C ASN A 4 -3.78 -54.85 -21.47
N LYS A 5 -4.12 -53.55 -21.34
CA LYS A 5 -5.45 -53.06 -21.70
C LYS A 5 -5.57 -53.09 -23.22
N GLU A 6 -6.24 -54.10 -23.74
CA GLU A 6 -6.59 -54.20 -25.17
C GLU A 6 -7.37 -52.94 -25.61
N LYS A 7 -6.83 -52.24 -26.61
CA LYS A 7 -7.53 -51.14 -27.29
C LYS A 7 -8.74 -51.73 -28.02
N LYS A 8 -9.94 -51.36 -27.58
CA LYS A 8 -11.20 -51.79 -28.22
C LYS A 8 -11.29 -51.24 -29.64
N SER A 9 -11.75 -52.06 -30.57
CA SER A 9 -11.91 -51.67 -31.97
C SER A 9 -13.00 -50.62 -32.14
N GLY A 10 -12.95 -49.84 -33.24
CA GLY A 10 -13.98 -48.83 -33.54
C GLY A 10 -15.41 -49.38 -33.61
N VAL A 11 -15.56 -50.68 -33.92
CA VAL A 11 -16.86 -51.37 -33.91
C VAL A 11 -17.35 -51.62 -32.48
N GLN A 12 -16.46 -52.04 -31.58
CA GLN A 12 -16.79 -52.21 -30.16
C GLN A 12 -17.17 -50.88 -29.50
N ASN A 13 -16.51 -49.77 -29.86
CA ASN A 13 -16.87 -48.45 -29.37
C ASN A 13 -18.27 -47.99 -29.86
N ARG A 14 -18.61 -48.26 -31.12
CA ARG A 14 -19.96 -47.99 -31.67
C ARG A 14 -21.04 -48.78 -30.95
N LYS A 15 -20.83 -50.09 -30.74
CA LYS A 15 -21.79 -50.95 -30.01
C LYS A 15 -22.01 -50.47 -28.57
N ARG A 16 -20.94 -50.00 -27.92
CA ARG A 16 -20.99 -49.50 -26.54
C ARG A 16 -21.68 -48.12 -26.44
N LYS A 17 -21.54 -47.27 -27.46
CA LYS A 17 -22.29 -46.00 -27.57
C LYS A 17 -23.80 -46.28 -27.70
N LEU A 18 -24.17 -47.21 -28.57
CA LEU A 18 -25.57 -47.60 -28.78
C LEU A 18 -26.23 -48.14 -27.51
N GLN A 19 -25.53 -49.01 -26.77
CA GLN A 19 -26.00 -49.53 -25.47
C GLN A 19 -26.17 -48.43 -24.41
N ARG A 20 -25.36 -47.37 -24.48
CA ARG A 20 -25.44 -46.24 -23.54
C ARG A 20 -26.63 -45.32 -23.87
N GLU A 21 -26.89 -45.12 -25.16
CA GLU A 21 -28.06 -44.39 -25.66
C GLU A 21 -29.37 -45.12 -25.32
N GLU A 22 -29.43 -46.45 -25.51
CA GLU A 22 -30.56 -47.28 -25.08
C GLU A 22 -30.77 -47.25 -23.56
N ALA A 23 -29.70 -47.26 -22.77
CA ALA A 23 -29.79 -47.15 -21.31
C ALA A 23 -30.30 -45.76 -20.87
N ASN A 24 -29.88 -44.70 -21.56
CA ASN A 24 -30.35 -43.34 -21.31
C ASN A 24 -31.82 -43.15 -21.68
N GLN A 25 -32.28 -43.71 -22.80
CA GLN A 25 -33.70 -43.72 -23.17
C GLN A 25 -34.56 -44.46 -22.15
N LYS A 26 -34.05 -45.56 -21.56
CA LYS A 26 -34.77 -46.27 -20.47
C LYS A 26 -34.83 -45.48 -19.15
N LEU A 27 -33.94 -44.51 -18.96
CA LEU A 27 -33.88 -43.65 -17.78
C LEU A 27 -34.65 -42.33 -17.98
N GLU A 28 -35.04 -42.02 -19.21
CA GLU A 28 -35.81 -40.83 -19.56
C GLU A 28 -37.18 -40.86 -18.86
N GLY A 29 -37.51 -39.79 -18.12
CA GLY A 29 -38.74 -39.71 -17.34
C GLY A 29 -38.75 -40.47 -16.00
N SER A 30 -37.70 -41.23 -15.65
CA SER A 30 -37.62 -41.95 -14.38
C SER A 30 -37.62 -41.02 -13.14
N LEU A 31 -37.12 -39.79 -13.29
CA LEU A 31 -37.16 -38.73 -12.29
C LEU A 31 -38.58 -38.17 -12.05
N ASN A 32 -39.48 -38.24 -13.03
CA ASN A 32 -40.86 -37.76 -12.89
C ASN A 32 -41.65 -38.57 -11.86
N LYS A 33 -41.21 -39.79 -11.52
CA LYS A 33 -41.80 -40.61 -10.46
C LYS A 33 -41.60 -40.03 -9.05
N TYR A 34 -40.59 -39.18 -8.86
CA TYR A 34 -40.23 -38.57 -7.58
C TYR A 34 -40.69 -37.11 -7.46
N LEU A 35 -41.12 -36.49 -8.56
CA LEU A 35 -41.67 -35.15 -8.58
C LEU A 35 -43.19 -35.23 -8.33
N ARG A 36 -43.61 -35.10 -7.08
CA ARG A 36 -45.03 -34.86 -6.76
C ARG A 36 -45.38 -33.45 -7.21
N SER A 37 -46.29 -33.35 -8.18
CA SER A 37 -46.94 -32.09 -8.54
C SER A 37 -47.73 -31.58 -7.34
N THR A 38 -47.31 -30.44 -6.79
CA THR A 38 -48.14 -29.65 -5.88
C THR A 38 -49.25 -29.03 -6.70
N ILE A 39 -50.41 -29.70 -6.72
CA ILE A 39 -51.66 -29.09 -7.18
C ILE A 39 -52.28 -28.39 -5.98
N GLY A 40 -52.45 -27.07 -6.11
CA GLY A 40 -53.22 -26.23 -5.20
C GLY A 40 -53.21 -24.75 -5.59
N LEU A 41 -54.08 -24.40 -6.57
CA LEU A 41 -54.82 -23.12 -6.77
C LEU A 41 -53.96 -21.85 -7.02
N ASP A 42 -54.05 -21.07 -8.09
CA ASP A 42 -55.13 -20.75 -9.03
C ASP A 42 -54.57 -20.46 -10.43
N GLY A 43 -55.40 -20.65 -11.45
CA GLY A 43 -55.00 -20.69 -12.85
C GLY A 43 -54.79 -19.35 -13.56
N GLN A 44 -53.90 -19.37 -14.55
CA GLN A 44 -54.19 -19.00 -15.93
C GLN A 44 -53.03 -19.47 -16.82
N ALA A 45 -53.41 -20.05 -17.97
CA ALA A 45 -52.51 -20.71 -18.92
C ALA A 45 -51.62 -19.70 -19.67
N ILE A 46 -50.34 -20.04 -19.85
CA ILE A 46 -49.49 -19.49 -20.93
C ILE A 46 -48.70 -20.65 -21.54
N GLU A 47 -48.86 -20.85 -22.85
CA GLU A 47 -48.19 -21.88 -23.64
C GLU A 47 -46.67 -21.64 -23.74
N PRO A 48 -45.85 -22.70 -23.85
CA PRO A 48 -44.42 -22.57 -24.14
C PRO A 48 -44.17 -22.34 -25.64
N GLY A 49 -43.70 -21.14 -25.98
CA GLY A 49 -43.15 -20.82 -27.31
C GLY A 49 -41.75 -21.45 -27.53
N PRO A 50 -41.35 -21.73 -28.78
CA PRO A 50 -40.30 -22.69 -29.09
C PRO A 50 -38.88 -22.11 -28.97
N SER A 51 -37.97 -23.00 -28.58
CA SER A 51 -36.53 -22.84 -28.67
C SER A 51 -36.04 -23.02 -30.11
N THR A 52 -35.30 -22.04 -30.65
CA THR A 52 -34.43 -22.24 -31.82
C THR A 52 -33.13 -21.42 -31.71
N SER A 53 -32.05 -22.17 -31.94
CA SER A 53 -30.68 -21.84 -32.31
C SER A 53 -30.43 -20.70 -33.31
N GLY A 54 -29.29 -20.02 -33.16
CA GLY A 54 -28.37 -19.69 -34.27
C GLY A 54 -28.37 -18.25 -34.81
N LEU A 55 -27.20 -17.58 -34.61
CA LEU A 55 -26.48 -16.67 -35.53
C LEU A 55 -27.24 -15.51 -36.22
N GLU A 56 -26.85 -14.25 -35.96
CA GLU A 56 -26.08 -13.36 -36.88
C GLU A 56 -26.17 -11.87 -36.48
N PHE A 57 -25.06 -11.16 -36.73
CA PHE A 57 -24.92 -9.71 -36.69
C PHE A 57 -25.78 -9.06 -37.79
N HIS A 58 -26.44 -7.95 -37.46
CA HIS A 58 -26.51 -6.83 -38.41
C HIS A 58 -26.70 -5.48 -37.70
N ASN A 59 -25.82 -4.55 -38.10
CA ASN A 59 -25.94 -3.10 -37.93
C ASN A 59 -27.29 -2.60 -38.46
N GLU A 60 -27.86 -1.60 -37.78
CA GLU A 60 -28.42 -0.46 -38.50
C GLU A 60 -28.42 0.82 -37.64
N ASN A 61 -28.00 1.89 -38.31
CA ASN A 61 -27.95 3.26 -37.83
C ASN A 61 -29.33 3.79 -37.47
N LEU A 62 -29.42 4.65 -36.45
CA LEU A 62 -30.34 5.78 -36.48
C LEU A 62 -29.78 6.96 -35.67
N SER A 63 -29.79 8.08 -36.37
CA SER A 63 -29.24 9.39 -36.08
C SER A 63 -30.25 10.33 -35.42
N GLN A 64 -29.72 11.44 -34.86
CA GLN A 64 -30.38 12.72 -34.51
C GLN A 64 -31.19 12.73 -33.20
N ASN A 65 -31.13 13.71 -32.28
CA ASN A 65 -30.61 15.08 -32.30
C ASN A 65 -30.28 15.58 -30.87
N GLU A 66 -29.23 16.42 -30.82
CA GLU A 66 -29.02 17.68 -30.10
C GLU A 66 -29.83 18.01 -28.82
N ASN A 67 -29.13 18.30 -27.71
CA ASN A 67 -28.98 19.70 -27.27
C ASN A 67 -27.92 19.92 -26.18
N SER A 68 -27.34 21.11 -26.28
CA SER A 68 -26.24 21.75 -25.58
C SER A 68 -26.47 22.06 -24.09
N SER A 69 -25.36 22.14 -23.33
CA SER A 69 -25.05 23.33 -22.54
C SER A 69 -23.58 23.32 -22.09
N GLU A 70 -22.87 24.34 -22.55
CA GLU A 70 -21.52 24.75 -22.17
C GLU A 70 -21.47 25.22 -20.72
N TYR A 71 -20.37 24.90 -20.02
CA TYR A 71 -19.80 25.75 -18.97
C TYR A 71 -18.28 25.64 -19.02
N ASP A 72 -17.65 26.70 -19.54
CA ASP A 72 -16.23 27.01 -19.39
C ASP A 72 -15.91 27.33 -17.93
N GLN A 73 -14.71 26.95 -17.45
CA GLN A 73 -13.80 27.87 -16.76
C GLN A 73 -12.41 27.24 -16.46
N GLU A 74 -11.42 27.87 -17.10
CA GLU A 74 -10.08 28.27 -16.60
C GLU A 74 -8.99 27.21 -16.37
N GLU A 75 -8.13 27.11 -17.40
CA GLU A 75 -6.77 26.59 -17.36
C GLU A 75 -5.81 27.56 -16.65
N ALA A 76 -5.06 27.07 -15.66
CA ALA A 76 -3.85 27.72 -15.16
C ALA A 76 -2.63 27.11 -15.85
N THR A 77 -1.98 27.91 -16.69
CA THR A 77 -0.76 27.56 -17.44
C THR A 77 0.44 27.54 -16.49
N ILE A 78 1.12 26.39 -16.34
CA ILE A 78 2.43 26.29 -15.68
C ILE A 78 3.49 26.02 -16.75
N VAL A 79 4.43 26.96 -16.87
CA VAL A 79 5.58 26.89 -17.77
C VAL A 79 6.64 25.93 -17.18
N PRO A 80 7.23 24.99 -17.93
CA PRO A 80 8.29 24.13 -17.43
C PRO A 80 9.62 24.90 -17.36
N ILE A 81 10.33 24.81 -16.24
CA ILE A 81 11.73 25.24 -16.13
C ILE A 81 12.62 24.05 -16.46
N GLU A 82 13.50 24.25 -17.44
CA GLU A 82 14.45 23.29 -17.96
C GLU A 82 15.51 22.87 -16.92
N ASN A 83 15.94 21.61 -17.05
CA ASN A 83 16.93 20.92 -16.22
C ASN A 83 18.29 21.64 -16.17
N LEU A 84 18.91 21.66 -14.99
CA LEU A 84 20.36 21.79 -14.86
C LEU A 84 20.89 20.57 -14.08
N ASP A 85 21.51 19.65 -14.83
CA ASP A 85 22.23 18.50 -14.29
C ASP A 85 23.48 18.96 -13.51
N VAL A 86 23.60 18.56 -12.25
CA VAL A 86 24.89 18.51 -11.55
C VAL A 86 25.02 17.17 -10.84
N ALA A 87 25.84 16.30 -11.41
CA ALA A 87 26.28 15.07 -10.80
C ALA A 87 27.24 15.37 -9.63
N VAL A 88 26.97 14.80 -8.45
CA VAL A 88 28.00 14.57 -7.42
C VAL A 88 27.76 13.20 -6.79
N GLU A 89 28.80 12.38 -6.86
CA GLU A 89 28.90 11.03 -6.31
C GLU A 89 28.73 11.04 -4.78
N ASN A 90 27.83 10.21 -4.26
CA ASN A 90 27.75 9.89 -2.82
C ASN A 90 28.34 8.50 -2.59
N SER A 91 29.51 8.46 -1.95
CA SER A 91 30.05 7.25 -1.32
C SER A 91 29.53 7.13 0.12
N LEU A 92 29.13 5.91 0.48
CA LEU A 92 28.44 5.55 1.72
C LEU A 92 29.27 5.80 2.99
N GLY A 93 28.54 6.08 4.07
CA GLY A 93 28.99 5.90 5.45
C GLY A 93 27.82 5.86 6.42
N ASN A 94 27.14 4.71 6.49
CA ASN A 94 26.16 4.40 7.55
C ASN A 94 26.81 4.53 8.93
N ASN A 95 26.09 5.13 9.88
CA ASN A 95 26.15 4.71 11.29
C ASN A 95 24.81 5.01 11.99
N VAL A 96 24.15 3.92 12.35
CA VAL A 96 23.05 3.81 13.30
C VAL A 96 23.58 4.17 14.69
N ILE A 97 22.96 5.13 15.39
CA ILE A 97 23.06 5.21 16.86
C ILE A 97 21.69 5.55 17.45
N SER A 98 21.34 4.71 18.41
CA SER A 98 20.11 4.59 19.19
C SER A 98 19.75 5.80 20.07
N GLN A 99 18.46 5.85 20.43
CA GLN A 99 17.82 6.41 21.63
C GLN A 99 18.72 7.18 22.62
N ASN A 100 18.40 8.45 22.93
CA ASN A 100 18.95 9.17 24.08
C ASN A 100 17.94 10.17 24.67
N GLU A 101 17.08 9.71 25.58
CA GLU A 101 16.34 10.60 26.50
C GLU A 101 17.32 11.35 27.46
N ASP A 102 18.55 10.88 27.61
CA ASP A 102 19.62 11.53 28.41
C ASP A 102 20.24 12.77 27.75
N PHE A 103 20.09 12.95 26.42
CA PHE A 103 20.65 14.12 25.71
C PHE A 103 19.94 15.44 26.10
N ASP A 104 18.70 15.33 26.58
CA ASP A 104 17.79 16.46 26.79
C ASP A 104 18.10 17.27 28.07
N PHE A 105 18.74 16.65 29.07
CA PHE A 105 19.00 17.31 30.37
C PHE A 105 20.29 18.15 30.37
N GLU A 106 21.37 17.68 29.72
CA GLU A 106 22.66 18.37 29.71
C GLU A 106 22.70 19.60 28.80
N LEU A 107 21.85 19.65 27.76
CA LEU A 107 21.77 20.78 26.82
C LEU A 107 21.01 21.99 27.36
N LYS A 108 20.30 21.86 28.50
CA LYS A 108 19.57 22.96 29.16
C LYS A 108 20.49 23.99 29.82
N HIS A 109 21.79 23.71 29.95
CA HIS A 109 22.76 24.58 30.60
C HIS A 109 23.83 25.09 29.62
N PRO A 110 23.87 26.39 29.28
CA PRO A 110 24.88 26.93 28.36
C PRO A 110 26.34 26.76 28.83
N ALA A 111 26.57 26.46 30.10
CA ALA A 111 27.90 26.22 30.66
C ALA A 111 28.44 24.80 30.40
N THR A 112 27.57 23.84 30.06
CA THR A 112 27.92 22.43 29.81
C THR A 112 28.01 22.09 28.33
N TRP A 113 27.66 23.02 27.43
CA TRP A 113 27.77 22.81 25.99
C TRP A 113 29.22 22.53 25.57
N PRO A 114 29.44 21.58 24.65
CA PRO A 114 30.78 21.26 24.15
C PRO A 114 31.40 22.46 23.41
N ASP A 115 32.74 22.53 23.44
CA ASP A 115 33.52 23.58 22.75
C ASP A 115 33.30 23.54 21.22
N THR A 116 33.01 22.38 20.65
CA THR A 116 32.64 22.17 19.25
C THR A 116 31.17 21.76 19.15
N ILE A 117 30.34 22.66 18.60
CA ILE A 117 28.90 22.42 18.45
C ILE A 117 28.64 21.84 17.06
N SER A 118 28.17 20.58 17.02
CA SER A 118 27.78 19.91 15.78
C SER A 118 26.54 20.55 15.16
N ILE A 119 26.32 20.33 13.85
CA ILE A 119 25.15 20.84 13.11
C ILE A 119 23.85 20.38 13.79
N LYS A 120 23.73 19.09 14.13
CA LYS A 120 22.56 18.52 14.79
C LYS A 120 22.24 19.17 16.14
N ILE A 121 23.26 19.42 16.97
CA ILE A 121 23.07 20.08 18.28
C ILE A 121 22.69 21.55 18.08
N ARG A 122 23.28 22.21 17.08
CA ARG A 122 22.96 23.62 16.76
C ARG A 122 21.51 23.79 16.31
N ASP A 123 21.04 22.92 15.44
CA ASP A 123 19.66 22.95 14.93
C ASP A 123 18.67 22.70 16.06
N TYR A 124 18.89 21.66 16.87
CA TYR A 124 18.08 21.35 18.04
C TYR A 124 17.99 22.52 19.04
N LEU A 125 19.10 23.20 19.34
CA LEU A 125 19.12 24.34 20.27
C LEU A 125 18.38 25.57 19.72
N ILE A 126 18.36 25.74 18.39
CA ILE A 126 17.66 26.86 17.73
C ILE A 126 16.16 26.60 17.63
N GLU A 127 15.75 25.35 17.35
CA GLU A 127 14.34 24.92 17.30
C GLU A 127 13.65 25.00 18.65
N ASN A 128 14.27 24.43 19.69
CA ASN A 128 13.71 24.43 21.05
C ASN A 128 13.84 25.80 21.75
N GLY A 129 14.58 26.72 21.14
CA GLY A 129 14.78 28.09 21.62
C GLY A 129 15.73 28.18 22.81
N LEU A 130 15.89 29.41 23.32
CA LEU A 130 16.76 29.65 24.48
C LEU A 130 16.21 28.90 25.69
N PRO A 131 17.05 28.17 26.45
CA PRO A 131 16.64 27.61 27.75
C PRO A 131 16.19 28.77 28.65
N ARG A 132 14.88 29.02 28.74
CA ARG A 132 14.30 30.12 29.52
C ARG A 132 14.32 29.76 31.00
N LEU A 133 15.50 29.70 31.59
CA LEU A 133 15.66 29.72 33.03
C LEU A 133 15.53 31.18 33.49
N ILE A 134 14.30 31.69 33.53
CA ILE A 134 13.99 32.86 34.35
C ILE A 134 13.92 32.35 35.80
N THR A 135 15.07 31.99 36.36
CA THR A 135 15.15 31.65 37.78
C THR A 135 14.90 32.91 38.58
N LYS A 136 13.80 32.95 39.34
CA LYS A 136 13.50 34.06 40.28
C LYS A 136 14.57 34.22 41.38
N HIS A 137 15.46 33.23 41.52
CA HIS A 137 16.56 33.20 42.48
C HIS A 137 17.91 33.05 41.79
N PHE A 138 18.64 34.17 41.67
CA PHE A 138 20.02 34.18 41.22
C PHE A 138 20.98 34.01 42.41
N PRO A 139 21.96 33.08 42.35
CA PRO A 139 22.95 32.90 43.41
C PRO A 139 23.78 34.17 43.62
N ARG A 140 24.18 34.41 44.87
CA ARG A 140 25.09 35.50 45.22
C ARG A 140 26.54 35.04 45.01
N ASP A 141 27.37 35.93 44.49
CA ASP A 141 28.82 35.73 44.44
C ASP A 141 29.46 35.94 45.83
N ASN A 142 30.76 35.65 45.94
CA ASN A 142 31.54 35.82 47.17
C ASN A 142 31.58 37.29 47.67
N SER A 143 31.12 38.25 46.87
CA SER A 143 30.98 39.67 47.22
C SER A 143 29.53 40.06 47.58
N GLY A 144 28.62 39.10 47.67
CA GLY A 144 27.21 39.29 47.99
C GLY A 144 26.33 39.82 46.84
N ARG A 145 26.89 39.98 45.64
CA ARG A 145 26.19 40.49 44.44
C ARG A 145 25.50 39.35 43.71
N LYS A 146 24.37 39.63 43.08
CA LYS A 146 23.60 38.67 42.29
C LYS A 146 23.31 39.22 40.90
N PHE A 147 23.12 38.32 39.95
CA PHE A 147 22.50 38.70 38.69
C PHE A 147 21.12 39.31 38.97
N SER A 148 20.81 40.40 38.27
CA SER A 148 19.53 41.09 38.35
C SER A 148 18.81 40.94 37.02
N GLU A 149 17.50 40.72 37.06
CA GLU A 149 16.66 40.66 35.88
C GLU A 149 16.75 41.94 35.02
N SER A 150 17.11 43.07 35.62
CA SER A 150 17.37 44.32 34.90
C SER A 150 18.44 44.20 33.82
N PHE A 151 19.38 43.24 33.92
CA PHE A 151 20.40 43.02 32.89
C PHE A 151 19.83 42.40 31.61
N TYR A 152 18.65 41.78 31.66
CA TYR A 152 17.96 41.34 30.44
C TYR A 152 17.38 42.50 29.62
N TYR A 153 17.32 43.71 30.17
CA TYR A 153 16.70 44.84 29.49
C TYR A 153 17.73 45.93 29.19
N ARG A 154 17.66 46.49 27.99
CA ARG A 154 18.37 47.72 27.63
C ARG A 154 17.39 48.86 27.54
N THR A 155 17.75 50.00 28.11
CA THR A 155 16.99 51.24 27.94
C THR A 155 17.55 52.00 26.74
N LEU A 156 16.70 52.28 25.77
CA LEU A 156 17.00 53.10 24.61
C LEU A 156 17.03 54.60 24.99
N PRO A 157 17.62 55.48 24.17
CA PRO A 157 17.64 56.93 24.44
C PRO A 157 16.25 57.56 24.59
N ASN A 158 15.23 56.98 23.97
CA ASN A 158 13.82 57.39 24.09
C ASN A 158 13.12 56.88 25.37
N GLY A 159 13.83 56.16 26.24
CA GLY A 159 13.30 55.60 27.49
C GLY A 159 12.68 54.21 27.37
N GLU A 160 12.52 53.67 26.16
CA GLU A 160 11.94 52.33 25.96
C GLU A 160 12.88 51.22 26.44
N LYS A 161 12.30 50.19 27.06
CA LYS A 161 13.04 49.00 27.51
C LYS A 161 12.91 47.89 26.49
N VAL A 162 14.01 47.52 25.84
CA VAL A 162 14.09 46.39 24.90
C VAL A 162 14.73 45.19 25.57
N PHE A 163 14.11 44.02 25.41
CA PHE A 163 14.62 42.77 25.97
C PHE A 163 15.76 42.19 25.13
N ARG A 164 16.81 41.71 25.80
CA ARG A 164 17.98 41.06 25.21
C ARG A 164 17.71 39.58 24.97
N ASN A 165 17.07 39.28 23.85
CA ASN A 165 16.77 37.91 23.42
C ASN A 165 18.01 37.01 23.24
N TYR A 166 19.22 37.57 23.14
CA TYR A 166 20.44 36.78 22.95
C TYR A 166 21.13 36.36 24.26
N LEU A 167 20.74 36.93 25.40
CA LEU A 167 21.45 36.77 26.67
C LEU A 167 20.92 35.54 27.43
N VAL A 168 21.81 34.64 27.85
CA VAL A 168 21.45 33.47 28.66
C VAL A 168 22.30 33.40 29.92
N TYR A 169 21.67 33.10 31.04
CA TYR A 169 22.34 32.98 32.34
C TYR A 169 22.51 31.51 32.71
N SER A 170 23.67 31.15 33.26
CA SER A 170 23.94 29.80 33.77
C SER A 170 24.00 29.81 35.30
N ASN A 171 23.05 29.13 35.96
CA ASN A 171 23.03 28.98 37.41
C ASN A 171 24.26 28.24 37.95
N SER A 172 24.76 27.23 37.22
CA SER A 172 25.87 26.38 37.67
C SER A 172 27.20 27.12 37.78
N ARG A 173 27.41 28.14 36.93
CA ARG A 173 28.64 28.94 36.92
C ARG A 173 28.45 30.38 37.38
N ASN A 174 27.22 30.82 37.67
CA ASN A 174 26.89 32.21 38.01
C ASN A 174 27.42 33.22 36.97
N THR A 175 27.27 32.90 35.67
CA THR A 175 27.78 33.70 34.56
C THR A 175 26.77 33.85 33.43
N VAL A 176 26.93 34.91 32.63
CA VAL A 176 26.14 35.14 31.41
C VAL A 176 26.89 34.79 30.14
N PHE A 177 26.13 34.31 29.15
CA PHE A 177 26.57 33.93 27.82
C PHE A 177 25.72 34.62 26.75
N CYS A 178 26.31 34.81 25.57
CA CYS A 178 25.59 35.22 24.38
C CYS A 178 25.26 34.00 23.52
N PHE A 179 23.98 33.65 23.41
CA PHE A 179 23.48 32.48 22.68
C PHE A 179 23.97 32.41 21.22
N PRO A 180 23.73 33.40 20.34
CA PRO A 180 24.16 33.33 18.95
C PRO A 180 25.70 33.29 18.83
N CYS A 181 26.41 34.05 19.66
CA CYS A 181 27.88 34.04 19.61
C CYS A 181 28.47 32.72 20.10
N LYS A 182 27.83 32.04 21.05
CA LYS A 182 28.26 30.72 21.51
C LYS A 182 28.02 29.63 20.46
N LEU A 183 26.94 29.73 19.67
CA LEU A 183 26.59 28.75 18.63
C LEU A 183 27.44 28.85 17.35
N PHE A 184 27.86 30.05 16.97
CA PHE A 184 28.42 30.33 15.64
C PHE A 184 29.83 30.94 15.65
N SER A 185 30.39 31.30 16.80
CA SER A 185 31.72 31.90 16.86
C SER A 185 32.80 30.86 17.11
N GLU A 186 33.86 30.93 16.31
CA GLU A 186 35.10 30.17 16.51
C GLU A 186 36.11 30.92 17.41
N LYS A 187 35.84 32.19 17.74
CA LYS A 187 36.74 33.03 18.52
C LYS A 187 36.38 32.97 20.00
N HIS A 188 37.38 32.83 20.86
CA HIS A 188 37.20 32.86 22.31
C HIS A 188 36.95 34.30 22.80
N SER A 189 35.77 34.54 23.39
CA SER A 189 35.49 35.75 24.16
C SER A 189 34.84 35.39 25.49
N GLN A 190 34.86 36.33 26.45
CA GLN A 190 34.31 36.11 27.79
C GLN A 190 32.81 35.72 27.77
N LEU A 191 32.03 36.18 26.79
CA LEU A 191 30.61 35.84 26.66
C LEU A 191 30.34 34.52 25.90
N ILE A 192 31.39 33.83 25.46
CA ILE A 192 31.34 32.60 24.64
C ILE A 192 31.83 31.40 25.46
N LYS A 193 33.05 31.46 26.01
CA LYS A 193 33.72 30.31 26.64
C LYS A 193 33.57 30.29 28.17
N ASP A 194 34.10 31.30 28.85
CA ASP A 194 34.19 31.30 30.32
C ASP A 194 32.92 31.84 31.01
N GLY A 195 32.13 32.63 30.28
CA GLY A 195 30.99 33.37 30.80
C GLY A 195 31.43 34.67 31.47
N CYS A 196 30.61 35.71 31.38
CA CYS A 196 30.91 36.98 32.04
C CYS A 196 30.30 37.00 33.45
N ASN A 197 31.15 37.20 34.46
CA ASN A 197 30.72 37.35 35.85
C ASN A 197 29.92 38.65 36.06
N VAL A 198 29.00 38.63 37.03
CA VAL A 198 28.16 39.79 37.39
C VAL A 198 28.98 40.86 38.11
N ARG A 199 29.75 41.66 37.35
CA ARG A 199 30.53 42.79 37.86
C ARG A 199 29.79 44.11 37.62
N ALA A 200 30.19 45.17 38.33
CA ALA A 200 29.61 46.51 38.24
C ALA A 200 29.58 47.10 36.81
N TYR A 201 30.44 46.60 35.92
CA TYR A 201 30.56 47.08 34.53
C TYR A 201 29.88 46.18 33.49
N LEU A 202 29.10 45.17 33.90
CA LEU A 202 28.46 44.21 32.98
C LEU A 202 27.60 44.91 31.92
N ILE A 203 26.86 45.96 32.30
CA ILE A 203 26.01 46.73 31.36
C ILE A 203 26.85 47.33 30.23
N HIS A 204 28.02 47.86 30.54
CA HIS A 204 28.88 48.45 29.51
C HIS A 204 29.49 47.38 28.60
N ILE A 205 29.87 46.23 29.15
CA ILE A 205 30.33 45.07 28.37
C ILE A 205 29.23 44.60 27.41
N LEU A 206 27.98 44.49 27.89
CA LEU A 206 26.84 44.12 27.06
C LEU A 206 26.58 45.17 25.96
N LYS A 207 26.57 46.45 26.29
CA LYS A 207 26.39 47.53 25.30
C LYS A 207 27.44 47.48 24.20
N LYS A 208 28.72 47.31 24.55
CA LYS A 208 29.82 47.19 23.57
C LYS A 208 29.73 45.91 22.74
N HIS A 209 29.26 44.82 23.34
CA HIS A 209 29.05 43.55 22.65
C HIS A 209 27.90 43.62 21.63
N GLU A 210 26.77 44.21 22.01
CA GLU A 210 25.59 44.39 21.15
C GLU A 210 25.93 45.16 19.87
N SER A 211 26.79 46.18 19.98
CA SER A 211 27.24 46.97 18.84
C SER A 211 28.39 46.34 18.06
N SER A 212 28.88 45.17 18.47
CA SER A 212 30.02 44.54 17.80
C SER A 212 29.60 43.86 16.50
N ALA A 213 30.39 44.08 15.43
CA ALA A 213 30.13 43.46 14.12
C ALA A 213 30.07 41.93 14.18
N SER A 214 30.86 41.33 15.09
CA SER A 214 30.84 39.89 15.31
C SER A 214 29.51 39.41 15.89
N HIS A 215 28.96 40.10 16.88
CA HIS A 215 27.65 39.75 17.45
C HIS A 215 26.54 39.87 16.42
N LEU A 216 26.51 40.98 15.67
CA LEU A 216 25.51 41.19 14.62
C LEU A 216 25.55 40.08 13.57
N LYS A 217 26.74 39.70 13.08
CA LYS A 217 26.90 38.60 12.12
C LYS A 217 26.37 37.27 12.64
N HIS A 218 26.69 36.89 13.88
CA HIS A 218 26.19 35.65 14.46
C HIS A 218 24.69 35.70 14.77
N SER A 219 24.18 36.87 15.17
CA SER A 219 22.75 37.07 15.40
C SER A 219 21.95 36.96 14.10
N SER A 220 22.45 37.50 13.00
CA SER A 220 21.86 37.33 11.66
C SER A 220 21.84 35.87 11.24
N LYS A 221 22.99 35.16 11.31
CA LYS A 221 23.07 33.72 11.01
C LYS A 221 22.10 32.88 11.85
N CYS A 222 22.00 33.17 13.15
CA CYS A 222 21.08 32.49 14.04
C CYS A 222 19.62 32.74 13.65
N SER A 223 19.29 33.96 13.23
CA SER A 223 17.94 34.33 12.80
C SER A 223 17.59 33.71 11.45
N GLU A 224 18.53 33.70 10.50
CA GLU A 224 18.40 33.03 9.20
C GLU A 224 18.18 31.53 9.38
N LEU A 225 19.01 30.84 10.16
CA LEU A 225 18.84 29.41 10.42
C LEU A 225 17.52 29.13 11.13
N LYS A 226 17.13 29.96 12.09
CA LYS A 226 15.82 29.83 12.76
C LYS A 226 14.67 30.00 11.77
N MET A 227 14.72 30.98 10.87
CA MET A 227 13.71 31.16 9.83
C MET A 227 13.68 29.98 8.86
N SER A 228 14.84 29.45 8.46
CA SER A 228 14.95 28.28 7.59
C SER A 228 14.35 27.02 8.22
N LEU A 229 14.57 26.81 9.52
CA LEU A 229 14.00 25.70 10.29
C LEU A 229 12.49 25.89 10.52
N CYS A 230 12.05 27.09 10.94
CA CYS A 230 10.63 27.38 11.17
C CYS A 230 9.78 27.34 9.89
N ASN A 231 10.34 27.72 8.75
CA ASN A 231 9.64 27.68 7.45
C ASN A 231 9.84 26.34 6.72
N LEU A 232 10.55 25.35 7.30
CA LEU A 232 10.86 24.05 6.68
C LEU A 232 11.45 24.20 5.26
N CYS A 233 12.26 25.24 5.04
CA CYS A 233 12.82 25.64 3.74
C CYS A 233 14.26 25.17 3.54
N THR A 234 14.67 24.07 4.15
CA THR A 234 15.93 23.41 3.78
C THR A 234 15.76 22.70 2.44
N ILE A 235 16.83 22.60 1.65
CA ILE A 235 16.85 21.86 0.37
C ILE A 235 16.31 20.44 0.58
N ASP A 236 16.68 19.82 1.70
CA ASP A 236 16.24 18.48 2.08
C ASP A 236 14.72 18.38 2.27
N ALA A 237 14.09 19.38 2.91
CA ALA A 237 12.64 19.40 3.12
C ALA A 237 11.86 19.67 1.82
N ALA A 238 12.43 20.41 0.86
CA ALA A 238 11.84 20.59 -0.45
C ALA A 238 11.93 19.31 -1.31
N GLN A 239 13.08 18.63 -1.27
CA GLN A 239 13.25 17.33 -1.92
C GLN A 239 12.30 16.28 -1.33
N GLN A 240 12.20 16.21 0.00
CA GLN A 240 11.28 15.29 0.67
C GLN A 240 9.82 15.53 0.26
N ARG A 241 9.39 16.78 0.10
CA ARG A 241 8.06 17.12 -0.42
C ARG A 241 7.82 16.61 -1.83
N LEU A 242 8.83 16.71 -2.71
CA LEU A 242 8.72 16.17 -4.07
C LEU A 242 8.61 14.64 -4.06
N TYR A 243 9.42 13.97 -3.24
CA TYR A 243 9.34 12.52 -3.06
C TYR A 243 7.96 12.07 -2.54
N ASP A 244 7.43 12.76 -1.53
CA ASP A 244 6.12 12.45 -0.97
C ASP A 244 4.99 12.69 -1.99
N ALA A 245 5.07 13.78 -2.75
CA ALA A 245 4.11 14.05 -3.82
C ALA A 245 4.15 12.99 -4.93
N GLU A 246 5.35 12.56 -5.33
CA GLU A 246 5.52 11.50 -6.32
C GLU A 246 5.01 10.14 -5.80
N LYS A 247 5.23 9.83 -4.52
CA LYS A 247 4.68 8.63 -3.88
C LYS A 247 3.15 8.63 -3.93
N VAL A 248 2.51 9.74 -3.57
CA VAL A 248 1.04 9.87 -3.61
C VAL A 248 0.52 9.73 -5.04
N TYR A 249 1.22 10.30 -6.02
CA TYR A 249 0.90 10.14 -7.44
C TYR A 249 0.94 8.66 -7.86
N TRP A 250 2.03 7.94 -7.57
CA TRP A 250 2.16 6.53 -7.95
C TRP A 250 1.16 5.62 -7.23
N GLN A 251 0.86 5.89 -5.96
CA GLN A 251 -0.22 5.20 -5.23
C GLN A 251 -1.57 5.40 -5.93
N SER A 252 -1.85 6.63 -6.37
CA SER A 252 -3.08 6.98 -7.10
C SER A 252 -3.19 6.25 -8.45
N VAL A 253 -2.08 6.08 -9.17
CA VAL A 253 -2.03 5.30 -10.41
C VAL A 253 -2.33 3.82 -10.13
N ILE A 254 -1.61 3.21 -9.19
CA ILE A 254 -1.74 1.78 -8.86
C ILE A 254 -3.16 1.46 -8.37
N GLU A 255 -3.74 2.32 -7.53
CA GLU A 255 -5.12 2.16 -7.03
C GLU A 255 -6.12 2.00 -8.18
N ARG A 256 -6.02 2.85 -9.20
CA ARG A 256 -6.89 2.77 -10.39
C ARG A 256 -6.67 1.49 -11.18
N LEU A 257 -5.41 1.09 -11.38
CA LEU A 257 -5.09 -0.17 -12.07
C LEU A 257 -5.67 -1.38 -11.31
N ILE A 258 -5.63 -1.38 -9.98
CA ILE A 258 -6.26 -2.39 -9.13
C ILE A 258 -7.77 -2.41 -9.38
N TYR A 259 -8.44 -1.26 -9.40
CA TYR A 259 -9.88 -1.19 -9.68
C TYR A 259 -10.23 -1.75 -11.07
N LEU A 260 -9.42 -1.48 -12.09
CA LEU A 260 -9.64 -2.02 -13.43
C LEU A 260 -9.47 -3.54 -13.47
N ILE A 261 -8.45 -4.05 -12.79
CA ILE A 261 -8.23 -5.49 -12.66
C ILE A 261 -9.42 -6.14 -11.94
N GLN A 262 -9.90 -5.54 -10.85
CA GLN A 262 -11.07 -6.03 -10.14
C GLN A 262 -12.34 -5.98 -11.01
N TYR A 263 -12.54 -4.92 -11.79
CA TYR A 263 -13.68 -4.81 -12.69
C TYR A 263 -13.68 -5.94 -13.72
N LEU A 264 -12.56 -6.12 -14.45
CA LEU A 264 -12.43 -7.19 -15.44
C LEU A 264 -12.64 -8.58 -14.82
N ALA A 265 -12.05 -8.82 -13.65
CA ALA A 265 -12.22 -10.08 -12.93
C ALA A 265 -13.68 -10.34 -12.54
N ARG A 266 -14.40 -9.33 -12.03
CA ARG A 266 -15.82 -9.45 -11.64
C ARG A 266 -16.74 -9.68 -12.83
N GLN A 267 -16.40 -9.15 -14.00
CA GLN A 267 -17.16 -9.32 -15.24
C GLN A 267 -16.75 -10.55 -16.05
N TYR A 268 -15.79 -11.34 -15.56
CA TYR A 268 -15.25 -12.52 -16.27
C TYR A 268 -14.66 -12.18 -17.65
N LEU A 269 -14.14 -10.96 -17.81
CA LEU A 269 -13.57 -10.49 -19.08
C LEU A 269 -12.09 -10.84 -19.19
N ALA A 270 -11.67 -11.27 -20.37
CA ALA A 270 -10.26 -11.49 -20.67
C ALA A 270 -9.48 -10.18 -20.55
N PHE A 271 -8.30 -10.23 -19.92
CA PHE A 271 -7.49 -9.02 -19.68
C PHE A 271 -6.68 -8.62 -20.91
N ARG A 272 -6.19 -9.63 -21.65
CA ARG A 272 -5.18 -9.49 -22.70
C ARG A 272 -5.71 -9.96 -24.04
N CYS A 273 -5.07 -9.49 -25.10
CA CYS A 273 -5.27 -9.98 -26.46
C CYS A 273 -3.88 -10.09 -27.12
N SER A 274 -3.82 -10.12 -28.45
CA SER A 274 -2.61 -10.42 -29.22
C SER A 274 -1.49 -9.38 -29.05
N SER A 275 -1.85 -8.11 -28.87
CA SER A 275 -0.89 -7.02 -28.69
C SER A 275 -0.76 -6.62 -27.23
N LYS A 276 0.46 -6.17 -26.86
CA LYS A 276 0.78 -5.59 -25.55
C LYS A 276 1.00 -4.07 -25.63
N GLU A 277 0.80 -3.49 -26.81
CA GLU A 277 1.09 -2.10 -27.09
C GLU A 277 -0.13 -1.20 -26.82
N LEU A 278 0.11 -0.02 -26.27
CA LEU A 278 -0.93 0.99 -26.09
C LEU A 278 -1.44 1.48 -27.46
N TYR A 279 -2.74 1.71 -27.54
CA TYR A 279 -3.48 2.20 -28.70
C TYR A 279 -3.46 1.27 -29.93
N HIS A 280 -2.95 0.05 -29.78
CA HIS A 280 -3.06 -0.98 -30.82
C HIS A 280 -4.48 -1.56 -30.84
N SER A 281 -5.00 -1.92 -32.02
CA SER A 281 -6.35 -2.50 -32.18
C SER A 281 -6.59 -3.71 -31.25
N ASP A 282 -5.60 -4.57 -31.12
CA ASP A 282 -5.70 -5.83 -30.39
C ASP A 282 -4.97 -5.84 -29.03
N ASN A 283 -4.98 -4.71 -28.30
CA ASN A 283 -4.28 -4.54 -27.01
C ASN A 283 -5.05 -5.09 -25.77
N GLY A 284 -6.18 -5.76 -25.98
CA GLY A 284 -6.97 -6.42 -24.93
C GLY A 284 -7.79 -5.47 -24.06
N ASN A 285 -8.69 -6.04 -23.25
CA ASN A 285 -9.66 -5.22 -22.50
C ASN A 285 -9.01 -4.36 -21.42
N PHE A 286 -7.90 -4.80 -20.82
CA PHE A 286 -7.21 -4.02 -19.79
C PHE A 286 -6.63 -2.72 -20.34
N LEU A 287 -5.85 -2.77 -21.42
CA LEU A 287 -5.27 -1.57 -22.01
C LEU A 287 -6.36 -0.67 -22.61
N ARG A 288 -7.40 -1.23 -23.24
CA ARG A 288 -8.56 -0.46 -23.71
C ARG A 288 -9.28 0.28 -22.59
N LEU A 289 -9.44 -0.35 -21.42
CA LEU A 289 -10.06 0.32 -20.27
C LEU A 289 -9.18 1.44 -19.72
N VAL A 290 -7.87 1.21 -19.61
CA VAL A 290 -6.91 2.24 -19.21
C VAL A 290 -6.98 3.45 -20.16
N GLU A 291 -6.97 3.19 -21.47
CA GLU A 291 -7.11 4.21 -22.52
C GLU A 291 -8.45 4.94 -22.41
N THR A 292 -9.54 4.22 -22.16
CA THR A 292 -10.88 4.83 -22.04
C THR A 292 -10.96 5.76 -20.84
N ILE A 293 -10.36 5.39 -19.71
CA ILE A 293 -10.42 6.18 -18.48
C ILE A 293 -9.61 7.47 -18.57
N THR A 294 -8.61 7.57 -19.45
CA THR A 294 -7.87 8.83 -19.66
C THR A 294 -8.77 10.01 -20.04
N LYS A 295 -9.92 9.73 -20.66
CA LYS A 295 -10.90 10.76 -21.03
C LYS A 295 -11.52 11.46 -19.82
N PHE A 296 -11.48 10.83 -18.65
CA PHE A 296 -12.14 11.30 -17.43
C PHE A 296 -11.17 11.48 -16.26
N ASP A 297 -10.02 10.78 -16.28
CA ASP A 297 -9.07 10.77 -15.19
C ASP A 297 -7.72 11.39 -15.59
N LYS A 298 -7.45 12.58 -15.05
CA LYS A 298 -6.22 13.34 -15.33
C LYS A 298 -4.95 12.60 -14.89
N ILE A 299 -5.00 11.79 -13.82
CA ILE A 299 -3.84 11.07 -13.29
C ILE A 299 -3.42 9.96 -14.27
N ILE A 300 -4.37 9.20 -14.79
CA ILE A 300 -4.08 8.17 -15.80
C ILE A 300 -3.71 8.80 -17.15
N ALA A 301 -4.32 9.92 -17.52
CA ALA A 301 -3.94 10.67 -18.71
C ALA A 301 -2.47 11.13 -18.65
N GLU A 302 -2.06 11.75 -17.54
CA GLU A 302 -0.66 12.14 -17.31
C GLU A 302 0.28 10.92 -17.32
N TYR A 303 -0.14 9.82 -16.71
CA TYR A 303 0.63 8.58 -16.70
C TYR A 303 0.84 7.99 -18.11
N LEU A 304 -0.19 7.92 -18.94
CA LEU A 304 -0.04 7.48 -20.34
C LEU A 304 0.81 8.45 -21.14
N HIS A 305 0.67 9.76 -20.91
CA HIS A 305 1.50 10.77 -21.56
C HIS A 305 2.99 10.60 -21.19
N LYS A 306 3.32 10.32 -19.92
CA LYS A 306 4.69 10.00 -19.48
C LYS A 306 5.25 8.77 -20.20
N ILE A 307 4.43 7.72 -20.38
CA ILE A 307 4.84 6.54 -21.15
C ILE A 307 5.10 6.90 -22.61
N GLN A 308 4.20 7.64 -23.26
CA GLN A 308 4.32 7.99 -24.68
C GLN A 308 5.48 8.95 -24.99
N THR A 309 5.71 9.96 -24.15
CA THR A 309 6.83 10.91 -24.33
C THR A 309 8.19 10.30 -24.05
N SER A 310 8.24 9.15 -23.37
CA SER A 310 9.50 8.46 -23.05
C SER A 310 10.13 7.65 -24.18
N GLN A 311 9.76 7.94 -25.44
CA GLN A 311 9.99 7.18 -26.68
C GLN A 311 11.41 6.61 -26.94
N ASN A 312 12.45 6.95 -26.18
CA ASN A 312 13.82 6.46 -26.35
C ASN A 312 14.41 5.67 -25.17
N LYS A 313 13.65 5.41 -24.09
CA LYS A 313 14.09 4.51 -23.00
C LYS A 313 12.95 3.55 -22.67
N LYS A 314 13.24 2.26 -22.53
CA LYS A 314 12.31 1.26 -21.96
C LYS A 314 12.01 1.65 -20.51
N ILE A 315 11.15 2.64 -20.30
CA ILE A 315 10.71 3.00 -18.96
C ILE A 315 9.80 1.87 -18.48
N ALA A 316 10.18 1.27 -17.35
CA ALA A 316 9.35 0.29 -16.69
C ALA A 316 8.02 0.94 -16.31
N HIS A 317 6.90 0.33 -16.71
CA HIS A 317 5.57 0.85 -16.46
C HIS A 317 4.63 -0.25 -15.94
N TYR A 318 3.65 0.14 -15.14
CA TYR A 318 2.70 -0.75 -14.46
C TYR A 318 1.65 -1.43 -15.36
N LEU A 319 1.66 -1.16 -16.67
CA LEU A 319 0.68 -1.73 -17.61
C LEU A 319 1.06 -3.12 -18.14
N GLY A 320 2.28 -3.58 -17.84
CA GLY A 320 2.79 -4.87 -18.31
C GLY A 320 1.98 -6.07 -17.79
N ASP A 321 1.99 -7.16 -18.55
CA ASP A 321 1.35 -8.42 -18.21
C ASP A 321 1.88 -9.03 -16.91
N GLN A 322 3.18 -8.94 -16.66
CA GLN A 322 3.79 -9.41 -15.41
C GLN A 322 3.21 -8.71 -14.18
N ILE A 323 3.05 -7.38 -14.24
CA ILE A 323 2.51 -6.58 -13.14
C ILE A 323 1.02 -6.85 -12.95
N GLN A 324 0.26 -7.02 -14.04
CA GLN A 324 -1.12 -7.48 -13.95
C GLN A 324 -1.21 -8.83 -13.19
N ASN A 325 -0.35 -9.80 -13.51
CA ASN A 325 -0.32 -11.09 -12.82
C ASN A 325 0.07 -10.95 -11.35
N GLU A 326 1.03 -10.09 -11.02
CA GLU A 326 1.43 -9.80 -9.64
C GLU A 326 0.26 -9.24 -8.82
N ILE A 327 -0.43 -8.23 -9.35
CA ILE A 327 -1.60 -7.64 -8.69
C ILE A 327 -2.70 -8.69 -8.51
N ILE A 328 -2.98 -9.50 -9.54
CA ILE A 328 -3.95 -10.60 -9.46
C ILE A 328 -3.55 -11.60 -8.37
N SER A 329 -2.26 -11.95 -8.26
CA SER A 329 -1.74 -12.84 -7.22
C SER A 329 -1.96 -12.26 -5.83
N ILE A 330 -1.63 -10.98 -5.62
CA ILE A 330 -1.82 -10.30 -4.33
C ILE A 330 -3.30 -10.28 -3.94
N ILE A 331 -4.19 -9.93 -4.89
CA ILE A 331 -5.65 -9.94 -4.65
C ILE A 331 -6.11 -11.35 -4.27
N SER A 332 -5.65 -12.37 -5.00
CA SER A 332 -5.97 -13.78 -4.73
C SER A 332 -5.53 -14.21 -3.33
N GLU A 333 -4.32 -13.84 -2.91
CA GLU A 333 -3.81 -14.14 -1.56
C GLU A 333 -4.64 -13.48 -0.46
N VAL A 334 -5.02 -12.21 -0.64
CA VAL A 334 -5.87 -11.50 0.33
C VAL A 334 -7.24 -12.17 0.45
N ILE A 335 -7.87 -12.50 -0.68
CA ILE A 335 -9.16 -13.21 -0.70
C ILE A 335 -9.02 -14.58 -0.02
N LYS A 336 -7.98 -15.35 -0.35
CA LYS A 336 -7.73 -16.67 0.23
C LYS A 336 -7.53 -16.58 1.75
N LYS A 337 -6.73 -15.63 2.24
CA LYS A 337 -6.54 -15.39 3.69
C LYS A 337 -7.86 -15.07 4.39
N HIS A 338 -8.69 -14.22 3.78
CA HIS A 338 -10.00 -13.88 4.32
C HIS A 338 -10.95 -15.09 4.36
N LEU A 339 -11.01 -15.89 3.29
CA LEU A 339 -11.77 -17.14 3.24
C LEU A 339 -11.32 -18.12 4.32
N LEU A 340 -10.01 -18.34 4.47
CA LEU A 340 -9.45 -19.23 5.50
C LEU A 340 -9.80 -18.78 6.91
N HIS A 341 -9.78 -17.47 7.17
CA HIS A 341 -10.23 -16.93 8.44
C HIS A 341 -11.71 -17.26 8.70
N MET A 342 -12.60 -17.06 7.73
CA MET A 342 -14.02 -17.37 7.88
C MET A 342 -14.27 -18.87 8.11
N ILE A 343 -13.54 -19.75 7.41
CA ILE A 343 -13.63 -21.20 7.59
C ILE A 343 -13.24 -21.60 9.01
N LYS A 344 -12.10 -21.10 9.50
CA LYS A 344 -11.60 -21.37 10.86
C LYS A 344 -12.60 -20.89 11.92
N SER A 345 -13.20 -19.71 11.74
CA SER A 345 -14.23 -19.18 12.64
C SER A 345 -15.52 -20.01 12.63
N SER A 346 -15.86 -20.62 11.49
CA SER A 346 -17.03 -21.49 11.36
C SER A 346 -16.81 -22.89 11.94
N LYS A 347 -15.55 -23.24 12.25
CA LYS A 347 -15.06 -24.54 12.70
C LYS A 347 -15.27 -25.65 11.67
N TYR A 348 -16.52 -26.00 11.36
CA TYR A 348 -16.86 -27.13 10.51
C TYR A 348 -16.99 -26.76 9.04
N TYR A 349 -16.45 -27.62 8.18
CA TYR A 349 -16.50 -27.43 6.73
C TYR A 349 -16.63 -28.76 5.99
N SER A 350 -16.93 -28.68 4.70
CA SER A 350 -16.98 -29.79 3.77
C SER A 350 -16.29 -29.43 2.46
N LEU A 351 -15.79 -30.44 1.74
CA LEU A 351 -15.12 -30.27 0.45
C LEU A 351 -15.98 -30.81 -0.68
N ILE A 352 -15.99 -30.10 -1.79
CA ILE A 352 -16.54 -30.55 -3.06
C ILE A 352 -15.37 -30.51 -4.06
N LEU A 353 -15.02 -31.67 -4.60
CA LEU A 353 -13.92 -31.80 -5.54
C LEU A 353 -14.45 -32.34 -6.86
N ASP A 354 -14.08 -31.67 -7.94
CA ASP A 354 -14.45 -32.08 -9.30
C ASP A 354 -13.21 -32.15 -10.18
N ALA A 355 -13.02 -33.25 -10.90
CA ALA A 355 -11.85 -33.48 -11.71
C ALA A 355 -12.20 -33.30 -13.19
N ILE A 356 -11.52 -32.37 -13.86
CA ILE A 356 -11.72 -32.12 -15.29
C ILE A 356 -10.37 -32.31 -16.00
N PRO A 357 -10.33 -33.08 -17.10
CA PRO A 357 -9.12 -33.16 -17.93
C PRO A 357 -8.89 -31.80 -18.63
N ASP A 358 -7.72 -31.20 -18.41
CA ASP A 358 -7.31 -29.97 -19.08
C ASP A 358 -6.88 -30.23 -20.55
N VAL A 359 -6.80 -29.17 -21.34
CA VAL A 359 -6.37 -29.15 -22.76
C VAL A 359 -4.99 -29.81 -22.96
N SER A 360 -4.15 -29.76 -21.92
CA SER A 360 -2.82 -30.40 -21.85
C SER A 360 -2.84 -31.90 -21.51
N HIS A 361 -4.02 -32.52 -21.36
CA HIS A 361 -4.22 -33.88 -20.85
C HIS A 361 -3.76 -34.09 -19.39
N THR A 362 -3.56 -33.02 -18.62
CA THR A 362 -3.36 -33.10 -17.16
C THR A 362 -4.72 -33.03 -16.45
N GLU A 363 -4.91 -33.81 -15.39
CA GLU A 363 -6.15 -33.70 -14.58
C GLU A 363 -6.04 -32.49 -13.65
N GLN A 364 -6.97 -31.55 -13.79
CA GLN A 364 -7.13 -30.44 -12.85
C GLN A 364 -8.28 -30.73 -11.89
N LEU A 365 -8.00 -30.61 -10.61
CA LEU A 365 -8.97 -30.75 -9.53
C LEU A 365 -9.49 -29.37 -9.13
N THR A 366 -10.77 -29.16 -9.34
CA THR A 366 -11.52 -28.01 -8.82
C THR A 366 -11.78 -28.24 -7.34
N VAL A 367 -11.35 -27.31 -6.49
CA VAL A 367 -11.55 -27.39 -5.03
C VAL A 367 -12.56 -26.33 -4.61
N VAL A 368 -13.70 -26.78 -4.11
CA VAL A 368 -14.74 -25.95 -3.51
C VAL A 368 -14.88 -26.33 -2.04
N ILE A 369 -14.99 -25.33 -1.17
CA ILE A 369 -15.19 -25.51 0.27
C ILE A 369 -16.54 -24.95 0.68
N ARG A 370 -17.26 -25.72 1.49
CA ARG A 370 -18.58 -25.37 1.96
C ARG A 370 -18.62 -25.33 3.49
N PHE A 371 -19.00 -24.20 4.06
CA PHE A 371 -19.05 -23.92 5.49
C PHE A 371 -20.16 -22.93 5.78
N VAL A 372 -20.73 -22.94 6.99
CA VAL A 372 -21.79 -22.01 7.38
C VAL A 372 -21.17 -20.86 8.15
N TYR A 373 -21.14 -19.68 7.52
CA TYR A 373 -20.69 -18.45 8.17
C TYR A 373 -21.80 -17.41 8.18
N LYS A 374 -22.15 -16.94 9.37
CA LYS A 374 -23.09 -15.83 9.54
C LYS A 374 -22.29 -14.54 9.68
N ASN A 375 -22.42 -13.65 8.70
CA ASN A 375 -21.91 -12.30 8.83
C ASN A 375 -22.87 -11.49 9.72
N GLU A 376 -22.40 -11.02 10.87
CA GLU A 376 -23.25 -10.33 11.87
C GLU A 376 -23.77 -8.98 11.38
N GLU A 377 -22.99 -8.26 10.56
CA GLU A 377 -23.33 -6.93 10.06
C GLU A 377 -24.42 -6.99 8.97
N THR A 378 -24.33 -7.97 8.08
CA THR A 378 -25.23 -8.09 6.92
C THR A 378 -26.34 -9.11 7.12
N ASN A 379 -26.29 -9.89 8.21
CA ASN A 379 -27.14 -11.07 8.46
C ASN A 379 -27.15 -12.10 7.32
N LYS A 380 -26.18 -12.06 6.40
CA LYS A 380 -26.05 -13.02 5.30
C LYS A 380 -25.34 -14.28 5.77
N VAL A 381 -25.85 -15.42 5.32
CA VAL A 381 -25.20 -16.72 5.51
C VAL A 381 -24.44 -17.07 4.24
N GLN A 382 -23.13 -17.20 4.36
CA GLN A 382 -22.28 -17.74 3.30
C GLN A 382 -22.16 -19.25 3.47
N ILE A 383 -22.20 -19.96 2.34
CA ILE A 383 -22.33 -21.42 2.34
C ILE A 383 -21.21 -22.08 1.54
N GLU A 384 -20.84 -21.56 0.36
CA GLU A 384 -19.94 -22.24 -0.58
C GLU A 384 -18.99 -21.26 -1.25
N HIS A 385 -17.71 -21.62 -1.32
CA HIS A 385 -16.65 -20.79 -1.89
C HIS A 385 -15.66 -21.61 -2.71
N PHE A 386 -15.25 -21.07 -3.85
CA PHE A 386 -14.20 -21.65 -4.68
C PHE A 386 -12.82 -21.34 -4.08
N LEU A 387 -11.99 -22.36 -3.89
CA LEU A 387 -10.62 -22.20 -3.39
C LEU A 387 -9.57 -22.16 -4.50
N GLY A 388 -9.84 -22.80 -5.64
CA GLY A 388 -8.91 -22.82 -6.76
C GLY A 388 -8.95 -24.11 -7.57
N PHE A 389 -8.25 -24.06 -8.69
CA PHE A 389 -7.87 -25.25 -9.45
C PHE A 389 -6.52 -25.75 -8.96
N GLN A 390 -6.36 -27.06 -9.03
CA GLN A 390 -5.17 -27.70 -8.52
C GLN A 390 -4.74 -28.80 -9.48
N SER A 391 -3.53 -28.66 -10.03
CA SER A 391 -2.95 -29.69 -10.89
C SER A 391 -2.61 -30.92 -10.06
N VAL A 392 -3.04 -32.09 -10.51
CA VAL A 392 -2.75 -33.37 -9.87
C VAL A 392 -2.03 -34.28 -10.85
N GLU A 393 -0.79 -34.64 -10.54
CA GLU A 393 0.00 -35.56 -11.35
C GLU A 393 -0.42 -37.03 -11.12
N ASN A 394 -0.79 -37.37 -9.89
CA ASN A 394 -1.19 -38.72 -9.49
C ASN A 394 -2.70 -38.78 -9.19
N THR A 395 -3.45 -39.25 -10.16
CA THR A 395 -4.92 -39.28 -10.14
C THR A 395 -5.48 -40.47 -9.38
N THR A 396 -4.62 -41.31 -8.76
CA THR A 396 -5.07 -42.41 -7.91
C THR A 396 -5.71 -41.88 -6.62
N GLY A 397 -6.62 -42.65 -6.02
CA GLY A 397 -7.24 -42.26 -4.75
C GLY A 397 -6.25 -42.06 -3.59
N GLN A 398 -5.03 -42.63 -3.65
CA GLN A 398 -3.96 -42.32 -2.67
C GLN A 398 -3.34 -40.96 -2.97
N GLY A 399 -2.96 -40.71 -4.23
CA GLY A 399 -2.32 -39.46 -4.63
C GLY A 399 -3.22 -38.26 -4.31
N LEU A 400 -4.51 -38.37 -4.62
CA LEU A 400 -5.49 -37.34 -4.28
C LEU A 400 -5.64 -37.13 -2.77
N PHE A 401 -5.60 -38.21 -1.97
CA PHE A 401 -5.70 -38.10 -0.51
C PHE A 401 -4.51 -37.37 0.09
N GLU A 402 -3.30 -37.79 -0.26
CA GLU A 402 -2.05 -37.18 0.22
C GLU A 402 -1.97 -35.71 -0.21
N PHE A 403 -2.39 -35.44 -1.45
CA PHE A 403 -2.46 -34.11 -1.99
C PHE A 403 -3.43 -33.21 -1.18
N ILE A 404 -4.68 -33.64 -0.97
CA ILE A 404 -5.69 -32.87 -0.22
C ILE A 404 -5.25 -32.66 1.23
N ASN A 405 -4.72 -33.71 1.86
CA ASN A 405 -4.19 -33.62 3.22
C ASN A 405 -3.03 -32.61 3.31
N GLY A 406 -2.12 -32.62 2.34
CA GLY A 406 -1.06 -31.63 2.23
C GLY A 406 -1.60 -30.21 2.07
N HIS A 407 -2.60 -30.01 1.20
CA HIS A 407 -3.21 -28.70 0.96
C HIS A 407 -3.98 -28.16 2.18
N LEU A 408 -4.71 -29.02 2.89
CA LEU A 408 -5.40 -28.65 4.13
C LEU A 408 -4.40 -28.29 5.23
N LYS A 409 -3.33 -29.07 5.38
CA LYS A 409 -2.25 -28.78 6.35
C LYS A 409 -1.55 -27.45 6.05
N SER A 410 -1.19 -27.20 4.79
CA SER A 410 -0.56 -25.93 4.41
C SER A 410 -1.49 -24.72 4.55
N SER A 411 -2.79 -24.94 4.49
CA SER A 411 -3.82 -23.94 4.75
C SER A 411 -4.25 -23.86 6.22
N GLU A 412 -3.58 -24.61 7.11
CA GLU A 412 -3.88 -24.73 8.54
C GLU A 412 -5.35 -25.09 8.83
N LEU A 413 -5.94 -25.93 7.98
CA LEU A 413 -7.29 -26.45 8.15
C LEU A 413 -7.22 -27.85 8.77
N ASN A 414 -7.93 -28.02 9.89
CA ASN A 414 -7.94 -29.27 10.63
C ASN A 414 -8.82 -30.31 9.94
N LEU A 415 -8.23 -31.43 9.55
CA LEU A 415 -8.98 -32.60 9.05
C LEU A 415 -10.06 -33.09 10.03
N THR A 416 -9.89 -32.91 11.33
CA THR A 416 -10.88 -33.30 12.36
C THR A 416 -12.18 -32.49 12.29
N ASP A 417 -12.13 -31.32 11.64
CA ASP A 417 -13.29 -30.44 11.47
C ASP A 417 -13.97 -30.61 10.10
N LEU A 418 -13.42 -31.46 9.22
CA LEU A 418 -14.02 -31.84 7.94
C LEU A 418 -15.22 -32.77 8.19
N ARG A 419 -16.43 -32.33 7.82
CA ARG A 419 -17.70 -33.04 8.07
C ARG A 419 -18.33 -33.67 6.83
N GLY A 420 -17.84 -33.33 5.64
CA GLY A 420 -18.38 -33.86 4.40
C GLY A 420 -17.40 -33.74 3.25
N GLN A 421 -17.44 -34.71 2.35
CA GLN A 421 -16.66 -34.69 1.12
C GLN A 421 -17.53 -35.19 -0.02
N SER A 422 -17.56 -34.44 -1.11
CA SER A 422 -18.30 -34.75 -2.33
C SER A 422 -17.31 -34.86 -3.48
N TYR A 423 -17.43 -35.92 -4.25
CA TYR A 423 -16.56 -36.19 -5.39
C TYR A 423 -17.38 -36.63 -6.60
N ASP A 424 -16.79 -36.50 -7.78
CA ASP A 424 -17.33 -37.07 -9.00
C ASP A 424 -17.39 -38.62 -8.94
N ASN A 425 -18.09 -39.25 -9.89
CA ASN A 425 -18.21 -40.71 -9.95
C ASN A 425 -16.96 -41.40 -10.52
N GLY A 426 -15.82 -40.72 -10.61
CA GLY A 426 -14.55 -41.30 -11.03
C GLY A 426 -14.15 -42.47 -10.14
N ALA A 427 -13.67 -43.56 -10.74
CA ALA A 427 -13.30 -44.78 -10.00
C ALA A 427 -12.18 -44.52 -8.96
N ASN A 428 -11.33 -43.52 -9.18
CA ASN A 428 -10.29 -43.12 -8.24
C ASN A 428 -10.81 -42.27 -7.07
N MET A 429 -11.98 -41.64 -7.24
CA MET A 429 -12.65 -40.82 -6.23
C MET A 429 -13.61 -41.63 -5.37
N LYS A 430 -14.53 -42.38 -6.02
CA LYS A 430 -15.60 -43.15 -5.37
C LYS A 430 -15.31 -44.66 -5.24
N GLY A 431 -14.13 -45.12 -5.67
CA GLY A 431 -13.80 -46.54 -5.73
C GLY A 431 -13.93 -47.27 -4.39
N LYS A 432 -14.80 -48.28 -4.34
CA LYS A 432 -15.12 -49.07 -3.13
C LYS A 432 -13.91 -49.71 -2.41
N HIS A 433 -12.81 -49.96 -3.12
CA HIS A 433 -11.63 -50.66 -2.58
C HIS A 433 -10.35 -49.83 -2.52
N LYS A 434 -10.24 -48.74 -3.29
CA LYS A 434 -9.01 -47.92 -3.41
C LYS A 434 -9.27 -46.41 -3.61
N GLY A 435 -10.54 -46.00 -3.60
CA GLY A 435 -10.95 -44.63 -3.85
C GLY A 435 -10.63 -43.69 -2.70
N LEU A 436 -10.52 -42.39 -3.02
CA LEU A 436 -10.29 -41.32 -2.06
C LEU A 436 -11.30 -41.33 -0.90
N GLN A 437 -12.57 -41.61 -1.20
CA GLN A 437 -13.65 -41.65 -0.21
C GLN A 437 -13.38 -42.62 0.95
N GLN A 438 -12.68 -43.75 0.71
CA GLN A 438 -12.42 -44.75 1.73
C GLN A 438 -11.27 -44.37 2.68
N LYS A 439 -10.40 -43.42 2.29
CA LYS A 439 -9.13 -43.14 3.00
C LYS A 439 -9.22 -42.04 4.05
N ASN A 440 -10.27 -41.22 3.98
CA ASN A 440 -10.53 -40.15 4.93
C ASN A 440 -11.42 -40.60 6.12
N TYR A 441 -11.78 -41.89 6.19
CA TYR A 441 -12.55 -42.50 7.28
C TYR A 441 -11.73 -43.54 8.02
#